data_AF-A0A1D8GQT9-F1
#
_entry.id   AF-A0A1D8GQT9-F1
#
_cell.length_a   1.000
_cell.length_b   1.000
_cell.length_c   1.000
_cell.angle_alpha   90.00
_cell.angle_beta   90.00
_cell.angle_gamma   90.00
#
_symmetry.space_group_name_H-M   'P 1'
#
loop_
_entity.id
_entity.type
_entity.pdbx_description
1 polymer ?
#
loop_
_entity_poly.entity_id
_entity_poly.type
_entity_poly.pdbx_seq_one_letter_code
_entity_poly.pdbx_strand_id
1 'polypeptide(L)'
;MYLLSLTHNSSLSEDLLSETFVNAISAIGNFKGQSSVKTWLFSIARNLWLQRMRKEKYTVEYNDLLELYVSDSMDERLITKETAERIAGLILGKDERTQKIISMRIAGYSFAEIAHEVNMSESSARVIDFRAKKWMKEILEKEGLR
;
A
#
# COMPACT_ATOMS: atom_id res chain seq x y z
N MET A 1 -5.72 -17.23 6.28
CA MET A 1 -6.55 -16.10 6.74
C MET A 1 -5.81 -14.79 6.54
N TYR A 2 -5.73 -14.26 5.31
CA TYR A 2 -5.18 -12.91 5.05
C TYR A 2 -6.28 -11.99 4.51
N LEU A 3 -6.96 -12.38 3.42
CA LEU A 3 -8.12 -11.64 2.94
C LEU A 3 -9.27 -11.60 3.96
N LEU A 4 -9.45 -12.68 4.74
CA LEU A 4 -10.43 -12.69 5.84
C LEU A 4 -10.10 -11.68 6.95
N SER A 5 -8.82 -11.47 7.27
CA SER A 5 -8.42 -10.46 8.26
C SER A 5 -8.55 -9.04 7.73
N LEU A 6 -8.54 -8.83 6.41
CA LEU A 6 -8.73 -7.51 5.79
C LEU A 6 -10.21 -7.16 5.58
N THR A 7 -11.02 -8.15 5.23
CA THR A 7 -12.42 -7.94 4.85
C THR A 7 -13.38 -8.09 6.02
N HIS A 8 -12.98 -8.83 7.07
CA HIS A 8 -13.86 -9.29 8.15
C HIS A 8 -15.18 -9.93 7.63
N ASN A 9 -15.18 -10.43 6.39
CA ASN A 9 -16.35 -10.96 5.71
C ASN A 9 -15.95 -12.17 4.86
N SER A 10 -16.50 -13.34 5.18
CA SER A 10 -16.13 -14.60 4.52
C SER A 10 -16.45 -14.60 3.03
N SER A 11 -17.64 -14.14 2.63
CA SER A 11 -18.06 -14.11 1.22
C SER A 11 -17.16 -13.19 0.41
N LEU A 12 -16.88 -11.98 0.92
CA LEU A 12 -15.99 -11.03 0.24
C LEU A 12 -14.55 -11.56 0.17
N SER A 13 -14.08 -12.23 1.23
CA SER A 13 -12.77 -12.88 1.23
C SER A 13 -12.66 -13.97 0.16
N GLU A 14 -13.71 -14.77 -0.06
CA GLU A 14 -13.72 -15.84 -1.07
C GLU A 14 -13.75 -15.28 -2.50
N ASP A 15 -14.55 -14.24 -2.74
CA ASP A 15 -14.60 -13.55 -4.03
C ASP A 15 -13.22 -12.96 -4.39
N LEU A 16 -12.61 -12.23 -3.46
CA LEU A 16 -11.28 -11.63 -3.65
C LEU A 16 -10.19 -12.70 -3.82
N LEU A 17 -10.32 -13.85 -3.14
CA LEU A 17 -9.38 -14.95 -3.28
C LEU A 17 -9.44 -15.52 -4.71
N SER A 18 -10.65 -15.78 -5.21
CA SER A 18 -10.86 -16.27 -6.57
C SER A 18 -10.28 -15.31 -7.61
N GLU A 19 -10.58 -14.02 -7.49
CA GLU A 19 -10.06 -12.98 -8.39
C GLU A 19 -8.53 -12.84 -8.29
N THR A 20 -7.96 -13.00 -7.09
CA THR A 20 -6.51 -13.01 -6.89
C THR A 20 -5.85 -14.13 -7.69
N PHE A 21 -6.40 -15.35 -7.64
CA PHE A 21 -5.83 -16.48 -8.39
C PHE A 21 -5.96 -16.29 -9.89
N VAL A 22 -7.09 -15.78 -10.39
CA VAL A 22 -7.26 -15.46 -11.81
C VAL A 22 -6.19 -14.46 -12.26
N ASN A 23 -6.02 -13.36 -11.55
CA ASN A 23 -5.01 -12.35 -11.87
C ASN A 23 -3.58 -12.89 -11.74
N ALA A 24 -3.31 -13.73 -10.74
CA ALA A 24 -2.01 -14.36 -10.57
C ALA A 24 -1.66 -15.28 -11.74
N ILE A 25 -2.60 -16.10 -12.22
CA ILE A 25 -2.38 -16.97 -13.38
C ILE A 25 -2.09 -16.14 -14.63
N SER A 26 -2.82 -15.04 -14.85
CA SER A 26 -2.57 -14.15 -15.98
C SER A 26 -1.23 -13.41 -15.88
N ALA A 27 -0.77 -13.10 -14.67
CA ALA A 27 0.44 -12.31 -14.44
C ALA A 27 1.71 -13.14 -14.18
N ILE A 28 1.61 -14.47 -14.00
CA ILE A 28 2.72 -15.32 -13.58
C ILE A 28 3.92 -15.26 -14.54
N GLY A 29 3.67 -15.09 -15.85
CA GLY A 29 4.72 -14.95 -16.86
C GLY A 29 5.58 -13.68 -16.67
N ASN A 30 5.07 -12.68 -15.96
CA ASN A 30 5.78 -11.43 -15.65
C ASN A 30 6.43 -11.43 -14.26
N PHE A 31 6.34 -12.53 -13.50
CA PHE A 31 6.91 -12.62 -12.17
C PHE A 31 8.45 -12.67 -12.25
N LYS A 32 9.10 -11.62 -11.74
CA LYS A 32 10.56 -11.41 -11.84
C LYS A 32 11.40 -12.15 -10.78
N GLY A 33 10.77 -12.89 -9.86
CA GLY A 33 11.48 -13.62 -8.79
C GLY A 33 12.20 -12.75 -7.76
N GLN A 34 11.87 -11.45 -7.69
CA GLN A 34 12.51 -10.50 -6.76
C GLN A 34 11.93 -10.58 -5.32
N SER A 35 10.89 -11.37 -5.12
CA SER A 35 10.25 -11.65 -3.83
C SER A 35 9.75 -13.09 -3.80
N SER A 36 9.27 -13.57 -2.65
CA SER A 36 8.62 -14.88 -2.60
C SER A 36 7.30 -14.86 -3.37
N VAL A 37 6.91 -16.00 -3.96
CA VAL A 37 5.60 -16.14 -4.64
C VAL A 37 4.45 -15.80 -3.69
N LYS A 38 4.58 -16.14 -2.41
CA LYS A 38 3.60 -15.79 -1.37
C LYS A 38 3.46 -14.28 -1.19
N THR A 39 4.58 -13.56 -1.08
CA THR A 39 4.62 -12.09 -0.98
C THR A 39 3.98 -11.45 -2.20
N TRP A 40 4.29 -11.98 -3.39
CA TRP A 40 3.70 -11.50 -4.64
C TRP A 40 2.18 -11.75 -4.73
N LEU A 41 1.70 -12.93 -4.31
CA LEU A 41 0.26 -13.21 -4.26
C LEU A 41 -0.47 -12.28 -3.28
N PHE A 42 0.13 -11.97 -2.13
CA PHE A 42 -0.45 -11.04 -1.17
C PHE A 42 -0.55 -9.62 -1.71
N SER A 43 0.41 -9.17 -2.52
CA SER A 43 0.31 -7.84 -3.14
C SER A 43 -0.82 -7.76 -4.17
N ILE A 44 -1.06 -8.83 -4.95
CA ILE A 44 -2.21 -8.92 -5.86
C ILE A 44 -3.52 -8.85 -5.07
N ALA A 45 -3.66 -9.69 -4.03
CA ALA A 45 -4.84 -9.73 -3.17
C ALA A 45 -5.14 -8.37 -2.53
N ARG A 46 -4.11 -7.69 -2.02
CA ARG A 46 -4.24 -6.36 -1.40
C ARG A 46 -4.69 -5.31 -2.42
N ASN A 47 -4.12 -5.31 -3.62
CA ASN A 47 -4.48 -4.35 -4.65
C ASN A 47 -5.95 -4.50 -5.07
N LEU A 48 -6.42 -5.75 -5.22
CA LEU A 48 -7.83 -6.05 -5.51
C LEU A 48 -8.76 -5.56 -4.40
N TRP A 49 -8.42 -5.83 -3.15
CA TRP A 49 -9.20 -5.38 -2.00
C TRP A 49 -9.27 -3.85 -1.93
N LEU A 50 -8.14 -3.15 -2.06
CA LEU A 50 -8.10 -1.67 -2.06
C LEU A 50 -8.94 -1.10 -3.21
N GLN A 51 -8.85 -1.68 -4.41
CA GLN A 51 -9.66 -1.26 -5.56
C GLN A 51 -11.16 -1.44 -5.29
N ARG A 52 -11.55 -2.53 -4.63
CA ARG A 52 -12.95 -2.77 -4.25
C ARG A 52 -13.44 -1.76 -3.23
N MET A 53 -12.67 -1.54 -2.15
CA MET A 53 -13.01 -0.58 -1.10
C MET A 53 -13.19 0.84 -1.64
N ARG A 54 -12.33 1.26 -2.57
CA ARG A 54 -12.48 2.55 -3.28
C ARG A 54 -13.78 2.62 -4.08
N LYS A 55 -14.14 1.57 -4.83
CA LYS A 55 -15.34 1.53 -5.68
C LYS A 55 -16.63 1.56 -4.87
N GLU A 56 -16.63 0.86 -3.74
CA GLU A 56 -17.80 0.71 -2.87
C GLU A 56 -17.91 1.85 -1.83
N LYS A 57 -17.01 2.86 -1.88
CA LYS A 57 -16.94 4.00 -0.94
C LYS A 57 -16.92 3.56 0.52
N TYR A 58 -16.31 2.42 0.83
CA TYR A 58 -16.12 2.02 2.21
C TYR A 58 -15.23 3.06 2.90
N THR A 59 -15.67 3.55 4.05
CA THR A 59 -14.87 4.40 4.94
C THR A 59 -13.83 3.51 5.61
N VAL A 60 -12.76 3.19 4.89
CA VAL A 60 -11.58 2.61 5.52
C VAL A 60 -10.88 3.75 6.26
N GLU A 61 -10.64 3.57 7.56
CA GLU A 61 -9.95 4.57 8.36
C GLU A 61 -8.56 4.85 7.77
N TYR A 62 -8.17 6.12 7.72
CA TYR A 62 -6.87 6.52 7.16
C TYR A 62 -5.71 5.81 7.85
N ASN A 63 -5.85 5.54 9.16
CA ASN A 63 -4.84 4.85 9.95
C ASN A 63 -4.62 3.40 9.51
N ASP A 64 -5.69 2.68 9.15
CA ASP A 64 -5.61 1.29 8.67
C ASP A 64 -4.92 1.23 7.30
N LEU A 65 -5.26 2.18 6.42
CA LEU A 65 -4.63 2.31 5.10
C LEU A 65 -3.15 2.69 5.22
N LEU A 66 -2.82 3.56 6.18
CA LEU A 66 -1.44 3.93 6.47
C LEU A 66 -0.63 2.73 6.97
N GLU A 67 -1.20 1.93 7.87
CA GLU A 67 -0.56 0.71 8.37
C GLU A 67 -0.24 -0.26 7.22
N LEU A 68 -1.19 -0.46 6.31
CA LEU A 68 -1.04 -1.29 5.11
C LEU A 68 0.01 -0.75 4.13
N TYR A 69 0.09 0.57 3.98
CA TYR A 69 1.05 1.24 3.10
C TYR A 69 2.50 1.06 3.59
N VAL A 70 2.70 1.10 4.90
CA VAL A 70 4.01 1.03 5.55
C VAL A 70 4.48 -0.42 5.67
N SER A 71 3.61 -1.34 6.10
CA SER A 71 3.90 -2.78 6.23
C SER A 71 4.38 -3.43 4.94
N ASP A 72 3.94 -2.95 3.77
CA ASP A 72 4.40 -3.39 2.46
C ASP A 72 5.89 -3.07 2.17
N SER A 73 6.48 -2.17 2.95
CA SER A 73 7.84 -1.65 2.72
C SER A 73 8.81 -1.85 3.88
N MET A 74 8.31 -1.99 5.10
CA MET A 74 9.14 -2.01 6.32
C MET A 74 9.32 -3.39 6.94
N ASP A 75 8.68 -4.45 6.41
CA ASP A 75 8.77 -5.82 6.96
C ASP A 75 8.34 -5.93 8.44
N GLU A 76 7.61 -4.92 8.93
CA GLU A 76 7.12 -4.82 10.30
C GLU A 76 5.64 -5.20 10.34
N ARG A 77 5.30 -6.09 11.28
CA ARG A 77 3.97 -6.72 11.38
C ARG A 77 3.03 -5.99 12.34
N LEU A 78 3.48 -4.94 13.01
CA LEU A 78 2.65 -4.19 13.94
C LEU A 78 3.15 -2.74 14.00
N ILE A 79 2.37 -1.81 13.47
CA ILE A 79 2.68 -0.39 13.59
C ILE A 79 1.95 0.12 14.81
N THR A 80 2.69 0.63 15.79
CA THR A 80 2.06 1.24 16.96
C THR A 80 1.32 2.51 16.56
N LYS A 81 0.29 2.88 17.32
CA LYS A 81 -0.43 4.15 17.10
C LYS A 81 0.52 5.35 17.11
N GLU A 82 1.53 5.33 17.98
CA GLU A 82 2.58 6.35 18.07
C GLU A 82 3.40 6.42 16.77
N THR A 83 3.81 5.27 16.24
CA THR A 83 4.51 5.18 14.95
C THR A 83 3.65 5.73 13.81
N ALA A 84 2.35 5.40 13.78
CA ALA A 84 1.42 5.89 12.75
C ALA A 84 1.22 7.41 12.81
N GLU A 85 1.02 7.98 14.01
CA GLU A 85 0.94 9.43 14.23
C GLU A 85 2.24 10.12 13.81
N ARG A 86 3.40 9.52 14.11
CA ARG A 86 4.69 10.04 13.71
C ARG A 86 4.83 10.07 12.19
N ILE A 87 4.46 8.99 11.50
CA ILE A 87 4.48 8.89 10.04
C ILE A 87 3.57 9.95 9.42
N ALA A 88 2.36 10.15 9.96
CA ALA A 88 1.46 11.20 9.50
C ALA A 88 2.10 12.59 9.60
N GLY A 89 2.77 12.89 10.71
CA GLY A 89 3.54 14.14 10.87
C GLY A 89 4.71 14.28 9.89
N LEU A 90 5.42 13.19 9.60
CA LEU A 90 6.52 13.18 8.63
C LEU A 90 6.04 13.44 7.20
N ILE A 91 4.87 12.93 6.83
CA ILE A 91 4.25 13.19 5.53
C ILE A 91 3.94 14.69 5.39
N LEU A 92 3.33 15.31 6.40
CA LEU A 92 3.01 16.75 6.40
C LEU A 92 4.26 17.65 6.26
N GLY A 93 5.44 17.15 6.63
CA GLY A 93 6.71 17.86 6.47
C GLY A 93 7.31 17.82 5.05
N LYS A 94 6.69 17.11 4.09
CA LYS A 94 7.14 17.04 2.70
C LYS A 94 6.54 18.15 1.84
N ASP A 95 7.04 18.30 0.61
CA ASP A 95 6.40 19.15 -0.39
C ASP A 95 5.00 18.63 -0.76
N GLU A 96 4.09 19.53 -1.14
CA GLU A 96 2.69 19.21 -1.46
C GLU A 96 2.54 18.09 -2.51
N ARG A 97 3.46 18.03 -3.48
CA ARG A 97 3.44 17.01 -4.51
C ARG A 97 3.75 15.64 -3.94
N THR A 98 4.81 15.53 -3.13
CA THR A 98 5.14 14.27 -2.42
C THR A 98 4.01 13.86 -1.47
N GLN A 99 3.42 14.81 -0.74
CA GLN A 99 2.24 14.55 0.11
C GLN A 99 1.10 13.94 -0.69
N LYS A 100 0.70 14.59 -1.79
CA LYS A 100 -0.40 14.12 -2.64
C LYS A 100 -0.15 12.71 -3.19
N ILE A 101 1.08 12.43 -3.64
CA ILE A 101 1.46 11.09 -4.12
C ILE A 101 1.30 10.04 -3.01
N ILE A 102 1.82 10.30 -1.81
CA ILE A 102 1.74 9.35 -0.69
C ILE A 102 0.29 9.16 -0.25
N SER A 103 -0.48 10.25 -0.08
CA SER A 103 -1.90 10.18 0.30
C SER A 103 -2.73 9.38 -0.70
N MET A 104 -2.49 9.56 -2.01
CA MET A 104 -3.14 8.76 -3.03
C MET A 104 -2.67 7.29 -3.00
N ARG A 105 -1.40 7.01 -2.72
CA ARG A 105 -0.94 5.62 -2.55
C ARG A 105 -1.56 4.94 -1.34
N ILE A 106 -1.67 5.64 -0.21
CA ILE A 106 -2.39 5.18 1.00
C ILE A 106 -3.85 4.89 0.64
N ALA A 107 -4.50 5.78 -0.11
CA ALA A 107 -5.86 5.60 -0.59
C ALA A 107 -6.01 4.51 -1.68
N GLY A 108 -4.94 3.79 -2.06
CA GLY A 108 -5.00 2.66 -2.98
C GLY A 108 -5.01 3.01 -4.47
N TYR A 109 -4.62 4.22 -4.86
CA TYR A 109 -4.48 4.60 -6.27
C TYR A 109 -3.23 3.99 -6.88
N SER A 110 -3.34 3.35 -8.03
CA SER A 110 -2.18 2.86 -8.80
C SER A 110 -1.23 3.99 -9.18
N PHE A 111 0.04 3.66 -9.43
CA PHE A 111 1.01 4.67 -9.88
C PHE A 111 0.59 5.32 -11.20
N ALA A 112 -0.13 4.61 -12.07
CA ALA A 112 -0.66 5.16 -13.31
C ALA A 112 -1.76 6.21 -13.06
N GLU A 113 -2.70 5.93 -12.16
CA GLU A 113 -3.73 6.90 -11.76
C GLU A 113 -3.11 8.13 -11.08
N ILE A 114 -2.12 7.92 -10.22
CA ILE A 114 -1.41 9.02 -9.55
C ILE A 114 -0.67 9.86 -10.59
N ALA A 115 0.10 9.23 -11.48
CA ALA A 115 0.84 9.90 -12.53
C ALA A 115 -0.06 10.80 -13.39
N HIS A 116 -1.25 10.31 -13.72
CA HIS A 116 -2.27 11.10 -14.41
C HIS A 116 -2.74 12.30 -13.57
N GLU A 117 -3.08 12.09 -12.30
CA GLU A 117 -3.59 13.13 -11.39
C GLU A 117 -2.56 14.22 -11.04
N VAL A 118 -1.29 13.87 -10.87
CA VAL A 118 -0.21 14.82 -10.58
C VAL A 118 0.60 15.24 -11.82
N ASN A 119 0.10 14.89 -13.01
CA ASN A 119 0.66 15.24 -14.32
C ASN A 119 2.18 14.96 -14.44
N MET A 120 2.57 13.70 -14.20
CA MET A 120 3.95 13.22 -14.32
C MET A 120 4.01 11.80 -14.87
N SER A 121 5.22 11.26 -15.02
CA SER A 121 5.40 9.87 -15.43
C SER A 121 5.16 8.89 -14.27
N GLU A 122 4.68 7.69 -14.59
CA GLU A 122 4.49 6.61 -13.60
C GLU A 122 5.81 6.21 -12.91
N SER A 123 6.93 6.25 -13.65
CA SER A 123 8.25 5.98 -13.09
C SER A 123 8.67 7.07 -12.09
N SER A 124 8.38 8.34 -12.36
CA SER A 124 8.60 9.44 -11.40
C SER A 124 7.78 9.26 -10.13
N ALA A 125 6.49 8.91 -10.25
CA ALA A 125 5.63 8.67 -9.09
C ALA A 125 6.16 7.51 -8.22
N ARG A 126 6.62 6.41 -8.84
CA ARG A 126 7.26 5.29 -8.15
C ARG A 126 8.54 5.69 -7.41
N VAL A 127 9.40 6.49 -8.04
CA VAL A 127 10.65 6.95 -7.43
C VAL A 127 10.38 7.85 -6.23
N ILE A 128 9.40 8.75 -6.32
CA ILE A 128 9.03 9.63 -5.20
C ILE A 128 8.48 8.81 -4.03
N ASP A 129 7.55 7.90 -4.27
CA ASP A 129 7.00 7.01 -3.23
C ASP A 129 8.08 6.19 -2.53
N PHE A 130 8.98 5.58 -3.31
CA PHE A 130 10.08 4.79 -2.77
C PHE A 130 11.04 5.63 -1.91
N ARG A 131 11.42 6.82 -2.39
CA ARG A 131 12.29 7.74 -1.64
C ARG A 131 11.63 8.23 -0.36
N ALA A 132 10.33 8.52 -0.40
CA ALA A 132 9.58 8.93 0.78
C ALA A 132 9.55 7.82 1.83
N LYS A 133 9.23 6.57 1.44
CA LYS A 133 9.27 5.40 2.34
C LYS A 133 10.64 5.19 2.97
N LYS A 134 11.69 5.21 2.15
CA LYS A 134 13.07 5.06 2.64
C LYS A 134 13.42 6.14 3.67
N TRP A 135 13.08 7.39 3.38
CA TRP A 135 13.32 8.51 4.29
C TRP A 135 12.53 8.40 5.60
N MET A 136 11.25 7.98 5.55
CA MET A 136 10.45 7.74 6.76
C MET A 136 11.07 6.66 7.63
N LYS A 137 11.48 5.54 7.03
CA LYS A 137 12.19 4.45 7.72
C LYS A 137 13.46 4.93 8.41
N GLU A 138 14.31 5.69 7.71
CA GLU A 138 15.56 6.23 8.28
C GLU A 138 15.34 7.16 9.48
N ILE A 139 14.24 7.91 9.51
CA ILE A 139 13.90 8.78 10.65
C ILE A 139 13.40 7.95 11.83
N LEU A 140 12.46 7.03 11.58
CA LEU A 140 11.90 6.17 12.62
C LEU A 140 13.00 5.34 13.31
N GLU A 141 13.93 4.78 12.53
CA GLU A 141 15.10 4.06 13.05
C GLU A 141 15.99 4.93 13.96
N LYS A 142 16.17 6.22 13.62
CA LYS A 142 16.94 7.17 14.45
C LYS A 142 16.22 7.55 15.74
N GLU A 143 14.89 7.57 15.70
CA GLU A 143 14.03 7.89 16.84
C GLU A 143 13.80 6.67 17.76
N GLY A 144 14.30 5.49 17.38
CA GLY A 144 14.12 4.25 18.13
C GLY A 144 12.72 3.63 17.98
N LEU A 145 11.91 4.18 17.07
CA LEU A 145 10.61 3.66 16.70
C LEU A 145 10.84 2.63 15.58
N ARG A 146 10.94 1.34 15.95
CA ARG A 146 10.87 0.21 15.00
C ARG A 146 9.46 -0.34 15.07
#